data_AF-A0A948HQF9-F1
#
_entry.id   AF-A0A948HQF9-F1
#
_cell.length_a   1.000
_cell.length_b   1.000
_cell.length_c   1.000
_cell.angle_alpha   90.00
_cell.angle_beta   90.00
_cell.angle_gamma   90.00
#
_symmetry.space_group_name_H-M   'P 1'
#
loop_
_entity.id
_entity.type
_entity.pdbx_description
1 polymer ?
#
loop_
_entity_poly.entity_id
_entity_poly.type
_entity_poly.pdbx_seq_one_letter_code
_entity_poly.pdbx_strand_id
1 'polypeptide(L)'
;MTVSSAPAFDGKAFAAHLSTAPGVYRMYAADDTLLYVGKARALRNRVGSYFNGTPKTTRIMSMLSQVARMDVTVTRSEAEALLLENQLIKSLSPRYNVSLRDDKTYPHVLLTREQWPRIALHRGPRAVPGRYFGPYPGVTAVRETLNMMHKLFKLRSCEDSVFRNRSRPCLQYQIGRCSAPCVELVAPEDYAESVRRASMFLEGKSDQLARELGTQMQTASEALEFEQAARLRDLI
;
A
#
# COMPACT_ATOMS: atom_id res chain seq x y z
N MET A 1 -38.47 29.24 27.22
CA MET A 1 -37.81 28.38 26.22
C MET A 1 -36.36 28.23 26.62
N THR A 2 -36.05 27.21 27.42
CA THR A 2 -34.70 26.90 27.87
C THR A 2 -34.01 26.09 26.78
N VAL A 3 -33.19 26.77 25.97
CA VAL A 3 -32.29 26.09 25.04
C VAL A 3 -31.22 25.39 25.88
N SER A 4 -31.40 24.10 26.12
CA SER A 4 -30.39 23.25 26.74
C SER A 4 -29.18 23.20 25.81
N SER A 5 -28.16 24.03 26.06
CA SER A 5 -26.89 23.94 25.34
C SER A 5 -26.24 22.61 25.69
N ALA A 6 -26.10 21.73 24.71
CA ALA A 6 -25.28 20.53 24.86
C ALA A 6 -23.89 20.93 25.39
N PRO A 7 -23.28 20.14 26.30
CA PRO A 7 -21.97 20.46 26.84
C PRO A 7 -20.96 20.62 25.70
N ALA A 8 -20.11 21.64 25.81
CA ALA A 8 -19.02 21.86 24.86
C ALA A 8 -18.12 20.62 24.81
N PHE A 9 -17.75 20.19 23.60
CA PHE A 9 -16.93 19.00 23.39
C PHE A 9 -15.57 19.14 24.11
N ASP A 10 -15.29 18.26 25.07
CA ASP A 10 -14.01 18.21 25.76
C ASP A 10 -12.99 17.41 24.94
N GLY A 11 -12.31 18.10 24.04
CA GLY A 11 -11.26 17.52 23.21
C GLY A 11 -10.03 17.05 23.98
N LYS A 12 -9.76 17.60 25.18
CA LYS A 12 -8.61 17.19 26.00
C LYS A 12 -8.89 15.85 26.68
N ALA A 13 -10.08 15.69 27.26
CA ALA A 13 -10.54 14.41 27.79
C ALA A 13 -10.62 13.36 26.68
N PHE A 14 -11.16 13.71 25.51
CA PHE A 14 -11.21 12.79 24.37
C PHE A 14 -9.81 12.31 23.96
N ALA A 15 -8.84 13.22 23.80
CA ALA A 15 -7.48 12.88 23.44
C ALA A 15 -6.81 11.92 24.43
N ALA A 16 -7.07 12.07 25.74
CA ALA A 16 -6.48 11.24 26.78
C ALA A 16 -6.86 9.75 26.66
N HIS A 17 -8.05 9.45 26.12
CA HIS A 17 -8.54 8.09 25.93
C HIS A 17 -8.06 7.43 24.61
N LEU A 18 -7.32 8.15 23.77
CA LEU A 18 -6.82 7.63 22.51
C LEU A 18 -5.55 6.80 22.68
N SER A 19 -5.38 5.82 21.79
CA SER A 19 -4.14 5.06 21.69
C SER A 19 -3.04 5.85 20.97
N THR A 20 -1.80 5.35 21.06
CA THR A 20 -0.67 5.84 20.27
C THR A 20 -0.53 5.13 18.92
N ALA A 21 -1.53 4.33 18.53
CA ALA A 21 -1.55 3.67 17.24
C ALA A 21 -1.75 4.69 16.09
N PRO A 22 -1.30 4.35 14.87
CA PRO A 22 -1.63 5.15 13.70
C PRO A 22 -3.12 5.05 13.38
N GLY A 23 -3.64 6.07 12.70
CA GLY A 23 -5.04 6.07 12.30
C GLY A 23 -5.50 7.41 11.72
N VAL A 24 -6.81 7.49 11.50
CA VAL A 24 -7.48 8.68 10.96
C VAL A 24 -8.48 9.19 12.00
N TYR A 25 -8.51 10.51 12.22
CA TYR A 25 -9.52 11.18 13.03
C TYR A 25 -10.42 12.05 12.16
N ARG A 26 -11.68 12.16 12.56
CA ARG A 26 -12.73 12.95 11.91
C ARG A 26 -13.33 13.90 12.93
N MET A 27 -13.56 15.14 12.55
CA MET A 27 -14.15 16.19 13.38
C MET A 27 -15.48 16.61 12.79
N TYR A 28 -16.52 16.65 13.61
CA TYR A 28 -17.89 16.96 13.21
C TYR A 28 -18.44 18.15 13.99
N ALA A 29 -19.31 18.90 13.34
CA ALA A 29 -20.13 19.92 13.98
C ALA A 29 -21.32 19.29 14.73
N ALA A 30 -22.07 20.13 15.46
CA ALA A 30 -23.22 19.70 16.27
C ALA A 30 -24.39 19.14 15.43
N ASP A 31 -24.44 19.48 14.14
CA ASP A 31 -25.39 18.98 13.15
C ASP A 31 -24.88 17.72 12.41
N ASP A 32 -23.84 17.07 12.92
CA ASP A 32 -23.12 15.96 12.29
C ASP A 32 -22.45 16.28 10.95
N THR A 33 -22.33 17.56 10.57
CA THR A 33 -21.55 17.97 9.39
C THR A 33 -20.07 17.66 9.59
N LEU A 34 -19.46 16.92 8.65
CA LEU A 34 -18.02 16.61 8.68
C LEU A 34 -17.19 17.87 8.35
N LEU A 35 -16.45 18.35 9.34
CA LEU A 35 -15.62 19.54 9.23
C LEU A 35 -14.23 19.21 8.68
N TYR A 36 -13.59 18.16 9.21
CA TYR A 36 -12.20 17.85 8.92
C TYR A 36 -11.88 16.36 9.08
N VAL A 37 -10.99 15.86 8.22
CA VAL A 37 -10.35 14.55 8.33
C VAL A 37 -8.83 14.74 8.39
N GLY A 38 -8.15 14.03 9.28
CA GLY A 38 -6.69 14.01 9.31
C GLY A 38 -6.11 12.67 9.74
N LYS A 39 -4.90 12.36 9.27
CA LYS A 39 -4.13 11.19 9.71
C LYS A 39 -3.22 11.49 10.90
N ALA A 40 -2.88 10.45 11.64
CA ALA A 40 -1.93 10.50 12.73
C ALA A 40 -1.02 9.27 12.72
N ARG A 41 0.28 9.47 12.99
CA ARG A 41 1.21 8.40 13.36
C ARG A 41 0.92 7.86 14.77
N ALA A 42 0.53 8.76 15.67
CA ALA A 42 0.04 8.45 17.00
C ALA A 42 -1.19 9.32 17.29
N LEU A 43 -2.37 8.70 17.35
CA LEU A 43 -3.66 9.39 17.49
C LEU A 43 -3.70 10.31 18.71
N ARG A 44 -3.31 9.81 19.90
CA ARG A 44 -3.26 10.61 21.14
C ARG A 44 -2.45 11.90 21.00
N ASN A 45 -1.23 11.79 20.48
CA ASN A 45 -0.33 12.93 20.36
C ASN A 45 -0.87 13.95 19.34
N ARG A 46 -1.39 13.46 18.21
CA ARG A 46 -1.91 14.33 17.15
C ARG A 46 -3.18 15.04 17.58
N VAL A 47 -4.15 14.34 18.15
CA VAL A 47 -5.40 14.93 18.60
C VAL A 47 -5.16 15.86 19.79
N GLY A 48 -4.33 15.46 20.76
CA GLY A 48 -3.96 16.31 21.89
C GLY A 48 -3.29 17.62 21.48
N SER A 49 -2.58 17.65 20.35
CA SER A 49 -1.97 18.89 19.82
C SER A 49 -2.98 19.97 19.40
N TYR A 50 -4.26 19.63 19.22
CA TYR A 50 -5.32 20.61 18.96
C TYR A 50 -5.86 21.25 20.25
N PHE A 51 -5.65 20.64 21.40
CA PHE A 51 -6.23 21.09 22.67
C PHE A 51 -5.18 21.48 23.71
N ASN A 52 -3.92 21.58 23.29
CA ASN A 52 -2.85 22.18 24.08
C ASN A 52 -2.86 23.72 23.95
N GLY A 53 -2.18 24.40 24.87
CA GLY A 53 -2.09 25.86 24.91
C GLY A 53 -1.20 26.50 23.84
N THR A 54 -0.76 25.76 22.80
CA THR A 54 0.10 26.34 21.77
C THR A 54 -0.70 27.18 20.77
N PRO A 55 -0.18 28.34 20.33
CA PRO A 55 -0.82 29.17 19.31
C PRO A 55 -1.11 28.39 18.02
N LYS A 56 -2.30 28.59 17.45
CA LYS A 56 -2.75 27.94 16.21
C LYS A 56 -3.18 28.98 15.20
N THR A 57 -3.22 28.60 13.93
CA THR A 57 -3.72 29.49 12.88
C THR A 57 -5.21 29.77 13.07
N THR A 58 -5.67 30.95 12.63
CA THR A 58 -7.07 31.39 12.74
C THR A 58 -8.04 30.37 12.13
N ARG A 59 -7.64 29.71 11.03
CA ARG A 59 -8.43 28.64 10.40
C ARG A 59 -8.65 27.44 11.31
N ILE A 60 -7.60 26.99 12.01
CA ILE A 60 -7.69 25.86 12.94
C ILE A 60 -8.56 26.24 14.14
N MET A 61 -8.39 27.44 14.68
CA MET A 61 -9.20 27.93 15.79
C MET A 61 -10.69 28.00 15.42
N SER A 62 -11.02 28.54 14.24
CA SER A 62 -12.40 28.59 13.72
C SER A 62 -13.01 27.20 13.49
N MET A 63 -12.21 26.24 13.04
CA MET A 63 -12.66 24.85 12.91
C MET A 63 -12.95 24.26 14.29
N LEU A 64 -12.02 24.36 15.23
CA LEU A 64 -12.13 23.79 16.58
C LEU A 64 -13.32 24.36 17.35
N SER A 65 -13.67 25.64 17.16
CA SER A 65 -14.84 26.24 17.81
C SER A 65 -16.18 25.67 17.34
N GLN A 66 -16.21 24.97 16.20
CA GLN A 66 -17.40 24.30 15.68
C GLN A 66 -17.44 22.81 16.02
N VAL A 67 -16.34 22.22 16.51
CA VAL A 67 -16.28 20.77 16.77
C VAL A 67 -17.16 20.43 17.96
N ALA A 68 -18.14 19.56 17.73
CA ALA A 68 -19.01 18.99 18.76
C ALA A 68 -18.73 17.49 19.00
N ARG A 69 -18.12 16.82 18.03
CA ARG A 69 -17.84 15.38 18.10
C ARG A 69 -16.58 15.02 17.31
N MET A 70 -15.85 14.01 17.78
CA MET A 70 -14.73 13.42 17.05
C MET A 70 -14.86 11.90 17.00
N ASP A 71 -14.50 11.33 15.85
CA ASP A 71 -14.35 9.88 15.68
C ASP A 71 -12.91 9.54 15.32
N VAL A 72 -12.48 8.34 15.67
CA VAL A 72 -11.19 7.77 15.26
C VAL A 72 -11.35 6.41 14.62
N THR A 73 -10.50 6.12 13.64
CA THR A 73 -10.35 4.80 13.04
C THR A 73 -8.88 4.43 13.14
N VAL A 74 -8.58 3.43 13.97
CA VAL A 74 -7.21 2.90 14.13
C VAL A 74 -6.86 2.07 12.91
N THR A 75 -5.64 2.24 12.40
CA THR A 75 -5.10 1.45 11.29
C THR A 75 -3.89 0.63 11.75
N ARG A 76 -3.49 -0.36 10.96
CA ARG A 76 -2.33 -1.22 11.28
C ARG A 76 -1.00 -0.54 10.96
N SER A 77 -1.02 0.45 10.06
CA SER A 77 0.16 1.19 9.64
C SER A 77 -0.14 2.64 9.31
N GLU A 78 0.91 3.47 9.27
CA GLU A 78 0.83 4.86 8.80
C GLU A 78 0.45 4.95 7.32
N ALA A 79 0.85 3.97 6.52
CA ALA A 79 0.50 3.90 5.10
C ALA A 79 -1.01 3.68 4.93
N GLU A 80 -1.61 2.79 5.72
CA GLU A 80 -3.05 2.55 5.72
C GLU A 80 -3.82 3.78 6.22
N ALA A 81 -3.31 4.49 7.24
CA ALA A 81 -3.90 5.77 7.68
C ALA A 81 -3.88 6.84 6.58
N LEU A 82 -2.78 6.94 5.83
CA LEU A 82 -2.66 7.87 4.70
C LEU A 82 -3.67 7.56 3.60
N LEU A 83 -3.83 6.28 3.24
CA LEU A 83 -4.77 5.85 2.22
C LEU A 83 -6.22 6.13 2.63
N LEU A 84 -6.57 5.77 3.87
CA LEU A 84 -7.90 5.99 4.42
C LEU A 84 -8.24 7.48 4.53
N GLU A 85 -7.31 8.30 5.02
CA GLU A 85 -7.50 9.76 5.11
C GLU A 85 -7.85 10.34 3.75
N ASN A 86 -7.06 10.02 2.73
CA ASN A 86 -7.30 10.57 1.39
C ASN A 86 -8.59 10.07 0.77
N GLN A 87 -8.93 8.80 0.96
CA GLN A 87 -10.22 8.24 0.52
C GLN A 87 -11.38 9.02 1.16
N LEU A 88 -11.32 9.28 2.48
CA LEU A 88 -12.34 10.03 3.20
C LEU A 88 -12.41 11.50 2.75
N ILE A 89 -11.27 12.16 2.54
CA ILE A 89 -11.23 13.54 2.02
C ILE A 89 -11.84 13.61 0.62
N LYS A 90 -11.53 12.67 -0.27
CA LYS A 90 -12.07 12.64 -1.65
C LYS A 90 -13.57 12.33 -1.68
N SER A 91 -14.02 11.39 -0.86
CA SER A 91 -15.43 10.96 -0.86
C SER A 91 -16.35 11.95 -0.14
N LEU A 92 -15.89 12.56 0.95
CA LEU A 92 -16.73 13.39 1.81
C LEU A 92 -16.46 14.89 1.67
N SER A 93 -15.39 15.28 0.98
CA SER A 93 -14.99 16.68 0.72
C SER A 93 -15.19 17.64 1.90
N PRO A 94 -14.57 17.37 3.08
CA PRO A 94 -14.80 18.16 4.29
C PRO A 94 -14.40 19.63 4.11
N ARG A 95 -15.20 20.53 4.69
CA ARG A 95 -15.06 21.99 4.55
C ARG A 95 -13.66 22.51 4.87
N TYR A 96 -13.01 21.99 5.91
CA TYR A 96 -11.71 22.47 6.38
C TYR A 96 -10.51 21.72 5.77
N ASN A 97 -10.71 20.65 5.00
CA ASN A 97 -9.61 20.02 4.26
C ASN A 97 -9.28 20.84 3.01
N VAL A 98 -7.99 21.11 2.78
CA VAL A 98 -7.56 21.61 1.47
C VAL A 98 -7.59 20.42 0.51
N SER A 99 -8.50 20.45 -0.45
CA SER A 99 -8.45 19.51 -1.57
C SER A 99 -7.22 19.84 -2.41
N LEU A 100 -6.15 19.08 -2.20
CA LEU A 100 -5.05 19.04 -3.15
C LEU A 100 -5.63 18.39 -4.41
N ARG A 101 -5.92 19.20 -5.44
CA ARG A 101 -6.31 18.76 -6.80
C ARG A 101 -5.18 18.03 -7.53
N ASP A 102 -4.41 17.23 -6.82
CA ASP A 102 -3.55 16.25 -7.44
C ASP A 102 -4.45 15.04 -7.69
N ASP A 103 -4.98 14.95 -8.91
CA ASP A 103 -5.69 13.78 -9.45
C ASP A 103 -4.74 12.57 -9.61
N LYS A 104 -3.66 12.53 -8.83
CA LYS A 104 -2.71 11.43 -8.74
C LYS A 104 -3.45 10.25 -8.12
N THR A 105 -3.99 9.43 -9.01
CA THR A 105 -4.46 8.09 -8.69
C THR A 105 -3.34 7.35 -7.98
N TYR A 106 -3.66 6.66 -6.89
CA TYR A 106 -2.66 5.91 -6.15
C TYR A 106 -1.91 4.94 -7.05
N PRO A 107 -0.58 4.84 -6.91
CA PRO A 107 0.18 3.89 -7.68
C PRO A 107 -0.12 2.47 -7.21
N HIS A 108 -0.15 1.56 -8.17
CA HIS A 108 -0.37 0.13 -7.97
C HIS A 108 0.79 -0.65 -8.57
N VAL A 109 0.97 -1.87 -8.10
CA VAL A 109 1.75 -2.89 -8.81
C VAL A 109 0.79 -3.58 -9.77
N LEU A 110 1.11 -3.59 -11.06
CA LEU A 110 0.38 -4.31 -12.09
C LEU A 110 1.14 -5.58 -12.46
N LEU A 111 0.45 -6.71 -12.44
CA LEU A 111 0.87 -7.95 -13.06
C LEU A 111 -0.04 -8.21 -14.26
N THR A 112 0.52 -8.18 -15.46
CA THR A 112 -0.23 -8.34 -16.73
C THR A 112 -0.74 -9.78 -16.93
N ARG A 113 -1.59 -9.99 -17.95
CA ARG A 113 -2.25 -11.29 -18.22
C ARG A 113 -1.80 -11.99 -19.53
N GLU A 114 -0.69 -11.57 -20.11
CA GLU A 114 -0.10 -12.19 -21.30
C GLU A 114 0.58 -13.54 -20.98
N GLN A 115 1.07 -14.29 -21.99
CA GLN A 115 1.80 -15.56 -21.78
C GLN A 115 3.05 -15.39 -20.91
N TRP A 116 3.73 -14.25 -21.04
CA TRP A 116 4.90 -13.88 -20.26
C TRP A 116 4.61 -12.64 -19.42
N PRO A 117 3.79 -12.75 -18.34
CA PRO A 117 3.38 -11.61 -17.53
C PRO A 117 4.56 -10.76 -17.08
N ARG A 118 4.50 -9.46 -17.38
CA ARG A 118 5.38 -8.46 -16.76
C ARG A 118 4.78 -7.90 -15.47
N ILE A 119 5.67 -7.53 -14.56
CA ILE A 119 5.33 -6.78 -13.35
C ILE A 119 5.79 -5.32 -13.50
N ALA A 120 4.89 -4.37 -13.25
CA ALA A 120 5.14 -2.97 -13.55
C ALA A 120 4.45 -2.03 -12.55
N LEU A 121 4.94 -0.78 -12.51
CA LEU A 121 4.25 0.30 -11.82
C LEU A 121 3.09 0.78 -12.69
N HIS A 122 1.90 0.88 -12.10
CA HIS A 122 0.73 1.45 -12.77
C HIS A 122 0.19 2.66 -12.03
N ARG A 123 -0.25 3.66 -12.80
CA ARG A 123 -0.98 4.85 -12.32
C ARG A 123 -2.16 5.12 -13.25
N GLY A 124 -3.26 5.58 -12.68
CA GLY A 124 -4.45 5.97 -13.43
C GLY A 124 -5.46 4.82 -13.66
N PRO A 125 -6.36 4.98 -14.65
CA PRO A 125 -7.42 4.01 -14.93
C PRO A 125 -6.87 2.60 -15.21
N ARG A 126 -7.62 1.56 -14.84
CA ARG A 126 -7.25 0.16 -15.06
C ARG A 126 -7.51 -0.28 -16.51
N ALA A 127 -6.80 0.34 -17.45
CA ALA A 127 -6.95 0.07 -18.88
C ALA A 127 -6.15 -1.16 -19.37
N VAL A 128 -5.14 -1.58 -18.60
CA VAL A 128 -4.28 -2.71 -19.00
C VAL A 128 -4.81 -4.00 -18.39
N PRO A 129 -5.06 -5.07 -19.18
CA PRO A 129 -5.50 -6.34 -18.65
C PRO A 129 -4.48 -6.96 -17.70
N GLY A 130 -4.91 -7.22 -16.46
CA GLY A 130 -4.03 -7.77 -15.44
C GLY A 130 -4.61 -7.65 -14.03
N ARG A 131 -3.80 -8.06 -13.06
CA ARG A 131 -4.09 -7.95 -11.63
C ARG A 131 -3.37 -6.73 -11.07
N TYR A 132 -4.10 -5.96 -10.28
CA TYR A 132 -3.62 -4.72 -9.68
C TYR A 132 -3.54 -4.92 -8.16
N PHE A 133 -2.34 -4.74 -7.62
CA PHE A 133 -2.05 -4.84 -6.19
C PHE A 133 -1.75 -3.45 -5.62
N GLY A 134 -2.23 -3.18 -4.40
CA GLY A 134 -2.22 -1.85 -3.78
C GLY A 134 -3.62 -1.43 -3.35
N PRO A 135 -3.86 -0.12 -3.11
CA PRO A 135 -3.04 1.04 -3.45
C PRO A 135 -1.79 1.21 -2.56
N TYR A 136 -0.71 1.75 -3.13
CA TYR A 136 0.52 2.07 -2.39
C TYR A 136 0.55 3.55 -1.98
N PRO A 137 1.21 3.91 -0.85
CA PRO A 137 1.27 5.28 -0.36
C PRO A 137 2.01 6.23 -1.32
N GLY A 138 2.87 5.70 -2.19
CA GLY A 138 3.62 6.47 -3.19
C GLY A 138 4.38 5.57 -4.15
N VAL A 139 5.00 6.19 -5.17
CA VAL A 139 5.78 5.48 -6.20
C VAL A 139 7.02 4.83 -5.61
N THR A 140 7.63 5.42 -4.59
CA THR A 140 8.80 4.85 -3.92
C THR A 140 8.48 3.47 -3.34
N ALA A 141 7.36 3.33 -2.63
CA ALA A 141 6.92 2.04 -2.08
C ALA A 141 6.63 0.99 -3.17
N VAL A 142 6.07 1.41 -4.31
CA VAL A 142 5.90 0.53 -5.47
C VAL A 142 7.25 0.10 -6.03
N ARG A 143 8.20 1.02 -6.21
CA ARG A 143 9.54 0.71 -6.73
C ARG A 143 10.31 -0.23 -5.81
N GLU A 144 10.22 -0.05 -4.50
CA GLU A 144 10.81 -0.96 -3.51
C GLU A 144 10.21 -2.37 -3.64
N THR A 145 8.89 -2.45 -3.75
CA THR A 145 8.18 -3.71 -3.97
C THR A 145 8.64 -4.37 -5.28
N LEU A 146 8.63 -3.64 -6.40
CA LEU A 146 9.07 -4.16 -7.69
C LEU A 146 10.52 -4.63 -7.65
N ASN A 147 11.41 -3.89 -6.98
CA ASN A 147 12.80 -4.29 -6.81
C ASN A 147 12.93 -5.63 -6.06
N MET A 148 12.13 -5.82 -5.00
CA MET A 148 12.07 -7.10 -4.29
C MET A 148 11.51 -8.21 -5.19
N MET A 149 10.43 -7.95 -5.91
CA MET A 149 9.80 -8.92 -6.81
C MET A 149 10.75 -9.39 -7.92
N HIS A 150 11.51 -8.47 -8.53
CA HIS A 150 12.50 -8.83 -9.55
C HIS A 150 13.65 -9.67 -8.98
N LYS A 151 14.08 -9.41 -7.75
CA LYS A 151 15.14 -10.21 -7.11
C LYS A 151 14.67 -11.63 -6.77
N LEU A 152 13.47 -11.75 -6.21
CA LEU A 152 12.95 -13.04 -5.73
C LEU A 152 12.39 -13.89 -6.87
N PHE A 153 11.54 -13.31 -7.71
CA PHE A 153 10.75 -14.07 -8.70
C PHE A 153 11.24 -13.90 -10.13
N LYS A 154 12.26 -13.06 -10.36
CA LYS A 154 12.92 -12.86 -11.67
C LYS A 154 11.94 -12.60 -12.82
N LEU A 155 10.84 -11.90 -12.53
CA LEU A 155 9.84 -11.53 -13.52
C LEU A 155 10.36 -10.44 -14.44
N ARG A 156 9.90 -10.42 -15.69
CA ARG A 156 10.27 -9.38 -16.63
C ARG A 156 9.62 -8.03 -16.26
N SER A 157 10.32 -6.95 -16.56
CA SER A 157 9.85 -5.56 -16.46
C SER A 157 9.81 -4.82 -17.79
N CYS A 158 10.34 -5.42 -18.86
CA CYS A 158 10.38 -4.81 -20.17
C CYS A 158 8.98 -4.66 -20.78
N GLU A 159 8.80 -3.61 -21.57
CA GLU A 159 7.61 -3.44 -22.40
C GLU A 159 7.57 -4.47 -23.53
N ASP A 160 6.38 -4.77 -24.03
CA ASP A 160 6.15 -5.85 -25.00
C ASP A 160 6.83 -5.57 -26.35
N SER A 161 6.97 -4.29 -26.71
CA SER A 161 7.74 -3.86 -27.89
C SER A 161 9.23 -4.22 -27.74
N VAL A 162 9.79 -4.01 -26.55
CA VAL A 162 11.16 -4.39 -26.24
C VAL A 162 11.27 -5.90 -26.16
N PHE A 163 10.33 -6.59 -25.51
CA PHE A 163 10.33 -8.04 -25.36
C PHE A 163 10.39 -8.76 -26.72
N ARG A 164 9.52 -8.39 -27.66
CA ARG A 164 9.41 -9.04 -28.97
C ARG A 164 10.61 -8.84 -29.89
N ASN A 165 11.38 -7.78 -29.67
CA ASN A 165 12.50 -7.40 -30.54
C ASN A 165 13.88 -7.78 -29.94
N ARG A 166 13.92 -8.60 -28.88
CA ARG A 166 15.18 -8.99 -28.24
C ARG A 166 15.76 -10.23 -28.92
N SER A 167 17.03 -10.11 -29.31
CA SER A 167 17.85 -11.23 -29.79
C SER A 167 18.87 -11.73 -28.75
N ARG A 168 19.10 -10.97 -27.67
CA ARG A 168 20.07 -11.28 -26.61
C ARG A 168 19.52 -10.93 -25.22
N PRO A 169 19.92 -11.67 -24.16
CA PRO A 169 19.54 -11.36 -22.79
C PRO A 169 19.94 -9.93 -22.41
N CYS A 170 19.06 -9.25 -21.67
CA CYS A 170 19.30 -7.89 -21.23
C CYS A 170 20.05 -7.84 -19.89
N LEU A 171 20.43 -6.63 -19.46
CA LEU A 171 21.11 -6.40 -18.19
C LEU A 171 20.34 -6.99 -17.00
N GLN A 172 18.99 -6.94 -17.01
CA GLN A 172 18.19 -7.48 -15.90
C GLN A 172 18.43 -8.98 -15.70
N TYR A 173 18.65 -9.74 -16.79
CA TYR A 173 19.02 -11.15 -16.69
C TYR A 173 20.44 -11.31 -16.12
N GLN A 174 21.39 -10.55 -16.64
CA GLN A 174 22.80 -10.62 -16.22
C GLN A 174 22.99 -10.33 -14.73
N ILE A 175 22.18 -9.43 -14.16
CA ILE A 175 22.19 -9.12 -12.72
C ILE A 175 21.23 -9.97 -11.89
N GLY A 176 20.68 -11.05 -12.46
CA GLY A 176 19.83 -12.03 -11.76
C GLY A 176 18.43 -11.55 -11.40
N ARG A 177 17.89 -10.54 -12.09
CA ARG A 177 16.56 -9.92 -11.84
C ARG A 177 15.47 -10.31 -12.84
N CYS A 178 15.82 -11.05 -13.88
CA CYS A 178 14.90 -11.53 -14.91
C CYS A 178 15.37 -12.92 -15.34
N SER A 179 14.45 -13.84 -15.62
CA SER A 179 14.75 -15.17 -16.16
C SER A 179 14.89 -15.20 -17.70
N ALA A 180 14.90 -14.02 -18.34
CA ALA A 180 15.03 -13.84 -19.79
C ALA A 180 14.07 -14.65 -20.68
N PRO A 181 12.75 -14.61 -20.42
CA PRO A 181 11.76 -15.25 -21.30
C PRO A 181 11.74 -14.72 -22.73
N CYS A 182 12.26 -13.50 -22.96
CA CYS A 182 12.32 -12.87 -24.29
C CYS A 182 13.24 -13.57 -25.28
N VAL A 183 14.12 -14.44 -24.80
CA VAL A 183 15.06 -15.23 -25.61
C VAL A 183 15.04 -16.70 -25.18
N GLU A 184 13.90 -17.14 -24.62
CA GLU A 184 13.61 -18.54 -24.31
C GLU A 184 14.61 -19.24 -23.38
N LEU A 185 15.28 -18.48 -22.50
CA LEU A 185 16.20 -19.04 -21.49
C LEU A 185 15.49 -19.63 -20.25
N VAL A 186 14.17 -19.60 -20.23
CA VAL A 186 13.33 -20.15 -19.17
C VAL A 186 12.13 -20.85 -19.80
N ALA A 187 11.76 -22.01 -19.25
CA ALA A 187 10.58 -22.73 -19.70
C ALA A 187 9.30 -21.94 -19.35
N PRO A 188 8.25 -21.97 -20.19
CA PRO A 188 6.97 -21.32 -19.90
C PRO A 188 6.37 -21.71 -18.54
N GLU A 189 6.52 -22.96 -18.15
CA GLU A 189 5.98 -23.55 -16.93
C GLU A 189 6.69 -22.98 -15.69
N ASP A 190 8.03 -22.90 -15.72
CA ASP A 190 8.85 -22.34 -14.65
C ASP A 190 8.58 -20.85 -14.43
N TYR A 191 8.35 -20.12 -15.53
CA TYR A 191 7.99 -18.71 -15.46
C TYR A 191 6.58 -18.53 -14.91
N ALA A 192 5.61 -19.33 -15.36
CA ALA A 192 4.25 -19.30 -14.84
C ALA A 192 4.21 -19.59 -13.34
N GLU A 193 5.04 -20.53 -12.87
CA GLU A 193 5.19 -20.82 -11.45
C GLU A 193 5.80 -19.64 -10.68
N SER A 194 6.81 -18.97 -11.24
CA SER A 194 7.37 -17.73 -10.68
C SER A 194 6.32 -16.62 -10.57
N VAL A 195 5.46 -16.47 -11.59
CA VAL A 195 4.33 -15.54 -11.61
C VAL A 195 3.29 -15.89 -10.53
N ARG A 196 3.01 -17.19 -10.33
CA ARG A 196 2.08 -17.66 -9.29
C ARG A 196 2.60 -17.32 -7.89
N ARG A 197 3.88 -17.59 -7.61
CA ARG A 197 4.52 -17.25 -6.33
C ARG A 197 4.53 -15.75 -6.07
N ALA A 198 4.91 -14.94 -7.07
CA ALA A 198 4.86 -13.48 -6.98
C ALA A 198 3.44 -12.98 -6.67
N SER A 199 2.43 -13.58 -7.30
CA SER A 199 1.03 -13.26 -7.04
C SER A 199 0.62 -13.58 -5.61
N MET A 200 0.97 -14.76 -5.08
CA MET A 200 0.68 -15.13 -3.70
C MET A 200 1.33 -14.18 -2.69
N PHE A 201 2.57 -13.79 -2.96
CA PHE A 201 3.29 -12.81 -2.14
C PHE A 201 2.56 -11.45 -2.11
N LEU A 202 2.16 -10.93 -3.28
CA LEU A 202 1.45 -9.66 -3.39
C LEU A 202 0.03 -9.70 -2.80
N GLU A 203 -0.58 -10.88 -2.67
CA GLU A 203 -1.85 -11.09 -1.95
C GLU A 203 -1.69 -11.21 -0.43
N GLY A 204 -0.46 -11.16 0.09
CA GLY A 204 -0.18 -11.34 1.51
C GLY A 204 -0.25 -12.79 1.99
N LYS A 205 -0.24 -13.77 1.07
CA LYS A 205 -0.18 -15.21 1.39
C LYS A 205 1.26 -15.69 1.62
N SER A 206 2.11 -14.82 2.19
CA SER A 206 3.55 -15.07 2.36
C SER A 206 3.83 -16.28 3.24
N ASP A 207 3.07 -16.47 4.34
CA ASP A 207 3.24 -17.63 5.22
C ASP A 207 2.90 -18.95 4.51
N GLN A 208 1.88 -18.93 3.65
CA GLN A 208 1.51 -20.09 2.85
C GLN A 208 2.59 -20.39 1.81
N LEU A 209 3.11 -19.37 1.14
CA LEU A 209 4.19 -19.50 0.18
C LEU A 209 5.47 -20.04 0.84
N ALA A 210 5.85 -19.53 2.02
CA ALA A 210 7.02 -19.99 2.76
C ALA A 210 6.91 -21.47 3.15
N ARG A 211 5.72 -21.91 3.62
CA ARG A 211 5.45 -23.33 3.88
C ARG A 211 5.58 -24.19 2.62
N GLU A 212 5.01 -23.73 1.52
CA GLU A 212 5.07 -24.45 0.23
C GLU A 212 6.52 -24.61 -0.25
N LEU A 213 7.31 -23.53 -0.20
CA LEU A 213 8.72 -23.55 -0.57
C LEU A 213 9.55 -24.44 0.37
N GLY A 214 9.25 -24.43 1.66
CA GLY A 214 9.90 -25.31 2.64
C GLY A 214 9.66 -26.79 2.35
N THR A 215 8.43 -27.17 2.00
CA THR A 215 8.11 -28.55 1.59
C THR A 215 8.85 -28.93 0.31
N GLN A 216 8.84 -28.08 -0.72
CA GLN A 216 9.54 -28.35 -1.98
C GLN A 216 11.06 -28.48 -1.78
N MET A 217 11.65 -27.63 -0.92
CA MET A 217 13.06 -27.69 -0.55
C MET A 217 13.41 -29.03 0.09
N GLN A 218 12.57 -29.49 1.03
CA GLN A 218 12.76 -30.77 1.71
C GLN A 218 12.68 -31.94 0.74
N THR A 219 11.67 -31.96 -0.15
CA THR A 219 11.53 -33.00 -1.18
C THR A 219 12.74 -33.03 -2.13
N ALA A 220 13.22 -31.86 -2.58
CA ALA A 220 14.42 -31.78 -3.42
C ALA A 220 15.67 -32.30 -2.68
N SER A 221 15.79 -32.00 -1.38
CA SER A 221 16.88 -32.51 -0.55
C SER A 221 16.83 -34.03 -0.38
N GLU A 222 15.64 -34.61 -0.21
CA GLU A 222 15.42 -36.06 -0.13
C GLU A 222 15.73 -36.76 -1.46
N ALA A 223 15.45 -36.10 -2.58
CA ALA A 223 15.81 -36.53 -3.92
C ALA A 223 17.29 -36.30 -4.28
N LEU A 224 18.11 -35.78 -3.35
CA LEU A 224 19.52 -35.42 -3.55
C LEU A 224 19.76 -34.31 -4.60
N GLU A 225 18.74 -33.51 -4.90
CA GLU A 225 18.78 -32.36 -5.83
C GLU A 225 19.23 -31.08 -5.09
N PHE A 226 20.45 -31.09 -4.54
CA PHE A 226 20.92 -30.06 -3.61
C PHE A 226 20.93 -28.64 -4.20
N GLU A 227 21.19 -28.47 -5.50
CA GLU A 227 21.12 -27.16 -6.14
C GLU A 227 19.71 -26.58 -6.14
N GLN A 228 18.70 -27.42 -6.37
CA GLN A 228 17.31 -27.00 -6.35
C GLN A 228 16.85 -26.69 -4.94
N ALA A 229 17.23 -27.52 -3.97
CA ALA A 229 16.99 -27.26 -2.55
C ALA A 229 17.62 -25.91 -2.12
N ALA A 230 18.88 -25.63 -2.49
CA ALA A 230 19.51 -24.35 -2.18
C ALA A 230 18.77 -23.15 -2.79
N ARG A 231 18.36 -23.25 -4.07
CA ARG A 231 17.57 -22.19 -4.73
C ARG A 231 16.23 -21.93 -4.03
N LEU A 232 15.55 -22.98 -3.58
CA LEU A 232 14.26 -22.86 -2.87
C LEU A 232 14.44 -22.26 -1.47
N ARG A 233 15.51 -22.65 -0.77
CA ARG A 233 15.87 -22.09 0.54
C ARG A 233 16.12 -20.58 0.47
N ASP A 234 16.84 -20.13 -0.55
CA ASP A 234 17.18 -18.71 -0.71
C ASP A 234 15.94 -17.82 -1.00
N LEU A 235 14.77 -18.43 -1.25
CA LEU A 235 13.48 -17.75 -1.43
C LEU A 235 12.62 -17.69 -0.15
N ILE A 236 12.99 -18.42 0.91
CA ILE A 236 12.30 -18.46 2.22
C ILE A 236 12.83 -17.32 3.10
#